data_AF-A0A915HWW9-F1
#
_entry.id   AF-A0A915HWW9-F1
#
_cell.length_a   1.000
_cell.length_b   1.000
_cell.length_c   1.000
_cell.angle_alpha   90.00
_cell.angle_beta   90.00
_cell.angle_gamma   90.00
#
_symmetry.space_group_name_H-M   'P 1'
#
loop_
_entity.id
_entity.type
_entity.pdbx_description
1 polymer ?
#
loop_
_entity_poly.entity_id
_entity_poly.type
_entity_poly.pdbx_seq_one_letter_code
_entity_poly.pdbx_strand_id
1 'polypeptide(L)'
;MFVLRKSIKYKGALLRLKFRHRGRYFKTGAGLNLGPGPFVRALEYATDKEAVVIGKPEPSFFQSAMEKCDVSVDRGDEIFMIGDDVRDDIEGAQLLGIKGLLVKTGKYREGDETRIYPKPWRLVENFAHAVEILCEYQIFPLKDSLPTSVLPHQKRVLNGLGKFSAAISAPSRFGASHFGAS
;
A
#
# COMPACT_ATOMS: atom_id res chain seq x y z
N MET A 1 -13.05 48.04 4.45
CA MET A 1 -14.07 46.98 4.51
C MET A 1 -14.47 46.62 3.08
N PHE A 2 -13.84 45.61 2.48
CA PHE A 2 -14.19 45.15 1.13
C PHE A 2 -15.44 44.28 1.21
N VAL A 3 -16.61 44.86 0.92
CA VAL A 3 -17.86 44.11 0.77
C VAL A 3 -17.90 43.56 -0.65
N LEU A 4 -17.36 42.35 -0.84
CA LEU A 4 -17.48 41.61 -2.10
C LEU A 4 -18.87 40.96 -2.15
N ARG A 5 -19.87 41.77 -2.54
CA ARG A 5 -21.24 41.32 -2.81
C ARG A 5 -21.32 40.73 -4.23
N LYS A 6 -20.79 39.53 -4.44
CA LYS A 6 -21.21 38.66 -5.55
C LYS A 6 -21.65 37.31 -5.00
N SER A 7 -22.94 37.25 -4.69
CA SER A 7 -23.67 36.01 -4.45
C SER A 7 -23.57 35.16 -5.71
N ILE A 8 -22.76 34.11 -5.68
CA ILE A 8 -22.82 33.04 -6.66
C ILE A 8 -24.11 32.27 -6.36
N LYS A 9 -25.21 32.65 -7.01
CA LYS A 9 -26.46 31.88 -7.00
C LYS A 9 -26.30 30.71 -7.97
N TYR A 10 -25.84 29.56 -7.50
CA TYR A 10 -25.99 28.30 -8.23
C TYR A 10 -27.41 27.75 -8.05
N LYS A 11 -28.17 27.69 -9.14
CA LYS A 11 -29.46 26.99 -9.21
C LYS A 11 -29.20 25.48 -9.07
N GLY A 12 -29.63 24.88 -7.96
CA GLY A 12 -30.03 23.47 -7.89
C GLY A 12 -28.96 22.37 -7.85
N ALA A 13 -27.66 22.65 -7.95
CA ALA A 13 -26.62 21.63 -7.76
C ALA A 13 -25.98 21.76 -6.37
N LEU A 14 -26.12 20.73 -5.52
CA LEU A 14 -25.35 20.62 -4.28
C LEU A 14 -23.85 20.54 -4.66
N LEU A 15 -23.09 21.60 -4.37
CA LEU A 15 -21.63 21.57 -4.58
C LEU A 15 -21.03 20.50 -3.66
N ARG A 16 -20.53 19.42 -4.25
CA ARG A 16 -19.82 18.35 -3.54
C ARG A 16 -18.33 18.47 -3.85
N LEU A 17 -17.55 18.83 -2.85
CA LEU A 17 -16.09 18.85 -2.95
C LEU A 17 -15.57 17.42 -2.71
N LYS A 18 -14.89 16.82 -3.70
CA LYS A 18 -14.24 15.50 -3.57
C LYS A 18 -12.76 15.63 -3.89
N PHE A 19 -11.88 15.15 -3.00
CA PHE A 19 -10.44 15.17 -3.21
C PHE A 19 -9.80 13.81 -2.92
N ARG A 20 -8.69 13.50 -3.58
CA ARG A 20 -8.00 12.22 -3.38
C ARG A 20 -7.23 12.17 -2.05
N HIS A 21 -6.65 13.27 -1.59
CA HIS A 21 -5.96 13.37 -0.30
C HIS A 21 -5.81 14.84 0.12
N ARG A 22 -5.48 15.09 1.39
CA ARG A 22 -5.27 16.44 1.98
C ARG A 22 -3.82 16.69 2.38
N GLY A 23 -2.88 16.14 1.62
CA GLY A 23 -1.45 16.27 1.92
C GLY A 23 -1.03 17.74 2.02
N ARG A 24 -0.36 18.12 3.11
CA ARG A 24 0.08 19.50 3.37
C ARG A 24 1.21 19.92 2.43
N TYR A 25 2.17 19.03 2.24
CA TYR A 25 3.35 19.25 1.40
C TYR A 25 3.84 17.92 0.80
N PHE A 26 4.61 18.02 -0.29
CA PHE A 26 5.37 16.90 -0.86
C PHE A 26 6.80 17.33 -1.12
N LYS A 27 7.74 16.37 -1.07
CA LYS A 27 9.18 16.64 -1.29
C LYS A 27 9.55 16.38 -2.74
N THR A 28 10.31 17.28 -3.32
CA THR A 28 10.97 17.15 -4.62
C THR A 28 12.48 17.25 -4.44
N GLY A 29 13.25 17.00 -5.50
CA GLY A 29 14.70 17.25 -5.49
C GLY A 29 15.07 18.70 -5.16
N ALA A 30 14.17 19.66 -5.40
CA ALA A 30 14.36 21.08 -5.11
C ALA A 30 13.83 21.53 -3.73
N GLY A 31 13.24 20.62 -2.93
CA GLY A 31 12.69 20.93 -1.62
C GLY A 31 11.19 20.66 -1.48
N LEU A 32 10.58 21.24 -0.44
CA LEU A 32 9.17 21.04 -0.09
C LEU A 32 8.26 21.94 -0.91
N ASN A 33 7.21 21.35 -1.47
CA ASN A 33 6.17 22.03 -2.25
C ASN A 33 4.81 21.83 -1.58
N LEU A 34 3.87 22.76 -1.79
CA LEU A 34 2.51 22.65 -1.26
C LEU A 34 1.78 21.46 -1.89
N GLY A 35 1.20 20.61 -1.06
CA GLY A 35 0.30 19.56 -1.51
C GLY A 35 -1.10 20.11 -1.82
N PRO A 36 -2.06 19.23 -2.13
CA PRO A 36 -3.44 19.66 -2.41
C PRO A 36 -4.16 20.20 -1.17
N GLY A 37 -3.74 19.83 0.05
CA GLY A 37 -4.42 20.18 1.31
C GLY A 37 -4.72 21.68 1.48
N PRO A 38 -3.76 22.59 1.29
CA PRO A 38 -4.00 24.03 1.27
C PRO A 38 -5.11 24.48 0.30
N PHE A 39 -5.15 23.92 -0.91
CA PHE A 39 -6.18 24.23 -1.90
C PHE A 39 -7.54 23.64 -1.52
N VAL A 40 -7.57 22.42 -0.96
CA VAL A 40 -8.77 21.85 -0.36
C VAL A 40 -9.32 22.81 0.69
N ARG A 41 -8.46 23.28 1.62
CA ARG A 41 -8.89 24.15 2.71
C ARG A 41 -9.39 25.51 2.19
N ALA A 42 -8.76 26.06 1.16
CA ALA A 42 -9.21 27.29 0.52
C ALA A 42 -10.62 27.12 -0.09
N LEU A 43 -10.88 25.98 -0.74
CA LEU A 43 -12.20 25.68 -1.33
C LEU A 43 -13.26 25.41 -0.26
N GLU A 44 -12.92 24.69 0.81
CA GLU A 44 -13.82 24.50 1.96
C GLU A 44 -14.22 25.85 2.55
N TYR A 45 -13.23 26.72 2.79
CA TYR A 45 -13.45 28.07 3.32
C TYR A 45 -14.32 28.93 2.39
N ALA A 46 -14.04 28.91 1.08
CA ALA A 46 -14.77 29.72 0.11
C ALA A 46 -16.23 29.28 -0.09
N THR A 47 -16.55 28.01 0.22
CA THR A 47 -17.85 27.40 -0.08
C THR A 47 -18.68 27.09 1.16
N ASP A 48 -18.08 27.19 2.35
CA ASP A 48 -18.67 26.74 3.62
C ASP A 48 -19.14 25.28 3.55
N LYS A 49 -18.35 24.45 2.85
CA LYS A 49 -18.58 23.01 2.70
C LYS A 49 -17.35 22.23 3.10
N GLU A 50 -17.54 21.15 3.85
CA GLU A 50 -16.49 20.19 4.08
C GLU A 50 -16.28 19.30 2.86
N ALA A 51 -15.02 19.06 2.52
CA ALA A 51 -14.69 18.21 1.41
C ALA A 51 -14.68 16.72 1.80
N VAL A 52 -15.15 15.85 0.92
CA VAL A 52 -15.02 14.41 1.11
C VAL A 52 -13.68 13.97 0.54
N VAL A 53 -12.86 13.31 1.35
CA VAL A 53 -11.63 12.66 0.87
C VAL A 53 -12.00 11.27 0.39
N ILE A 54 -11.55 10.89 -0.81
CA ILE A 54 -11.86 9.60 -1.45
C ILE A 54 -10.59 8.77 -1.71
N GLY A 55 -9.54 9.01 -0.93
CA GLY A 55 -8.30 8.26 -1.01
C GLY A 55 -7.73 7.99 0.38
N LYS A 56 -6.62 7.26 0.41
CA LYS A 56 -5.88 6.92 1.62
C LYS A 56 -5.73 8.12 2.57
N PRO A 57 -5.95 7.93 3.89
CA PRO A 57 -6.22 6.68 4.61
C PRO A 57 -7.70 6.26 4.67
N GLU A 58 -8.60 6.90 3.91
CA GLU A 58 -10.04 6.64 4.05
C GLU A 58 -10.40 5.17 3.74
N PRO A 59 -11.14 4.47 4.62
CA PRO A 59 -11.51 3.07 4.43
C PRO A 59 -12.23 2.81 3.10
N SER A 60 -13.05 3.77 2.64
CA SER A 60 -13.77 3.68 1.36
C SER A 60 -12.84 3.47 0.16
N PHE A 61 -11.60 3.97 0.21
CA PHE A 61 -10.62 3.77 -0.86
C PHE A 61 -10.20 2.30 -0.97
N PHE A 62 -9.91 1.67 0.16
CA PHE A 62 -9.51 0.27 0.23
C PHE A 62 -10.68 -0.67 -0.07
N GLN A 63 -11.88 -0.37 0.45
CA GLN A 63 -13.11 -1.10 0.11
C GLN A 63 -13.37 -1.11 -1.40
N SER A 64 -13.24 0.04 -2.07
CA SER A 64 -13.38 0.12 -3.53
C SER A 64 -12.33 -0.70 -4.29
N ALA A 65 -11.13 -0.91 -3.74
CA ALA A 65 -10.13 -1.77 -4.34
C ALA A 65 -10.47 -3.25 -4.13
N MET A 66 -10.97 -3.62 -2.95
CA MET A 66 -11.43 -4.97 -2.62
C MET A 66 -12.62 -5.40 -3.47
N GLU A 67 -13.63 -4.53 -3.63
CA GLU A 67 -14.80 -4.77 -4.48
C GLU A 67 -14.40 -5.07 -5.93
N LYS A 68 -13.41 -4.33 -6.47
CA LYS A 68 -12.90 -4.57 -7.83
C LYS A 68 -12.17 -5.89 -7.99
N CYS A 69 -11.64 -6.44 -6.90
CA CYS A 69 -10.94 -7.72 -6.87
C CYS A 69 -11.86 -8.88 -6.45
N ASP A 70 -13.16 -8.62 -6.26
CA ASP A 70 -14.14 -9.59 -5.75
C ASP A 70 -13.71 -10.21 -4.41
N VAL A 71 -13.10 -9.39 -3.54
CA VAL A 71 -12.66 -9.78 -2.21
C VAL A 71 -13.53 -9.10 -1.17
N SER A 72 -14.05 -9.87 -0.23
CA SER A 72 -14.93 -9.39 0.83
C SER A 72 -14.14 -8.99 2.09
N VAL A 73 -14.71 -8.08 2.90
CA VAL A 73 -14.03 -7.48 4.08
C VAL A 73 -13.79 -8.51 5.19
N ASP A 74 -14.64 -9.54 5.29
CA ASP A 74 -14.47 -10.67 6.21
C ASP A 74 -13.20 -11.50 5.92
N ARG A 75 -12.58 -11.33 4.74
CA ARG A 75 -11.28 -11.92 4.39
C ARG A 75 -10.11 -10.97 4.65
N GLY A 76 -10.29 -9.91 5.44
CA GLY A 76 -9.24 -8.91 5.73
C GLY A 76 -7.90 -9.51 6.18
N ASP A 77 -7.94 -10.61 6.94
CA ASP A 77 -6.75 -11.34 7.39
C ASP A 77 -5.95 -12.02 6.26
N GLU A 78 -6.53 -12.19 5.08
CA GLU A 78 -5.89 -12.77 3.89
C GLU A 78 -5.42 -11.68 2.91
N ILE A 79 -5.67 -10.41 3.21
CA ILE A 79 -5.32 -9.28 2.37
C ILE A 79 -4.13 -8.55 2.98
N PHE A 80 -3.19 -8.15 2.12
CA PHE A 80 -1.99 -7.43 2.52
C PHE A 80 -1.91 -6.09 1.78
N MET A 81 -1.77 -5.02 2.54
CA MET A 81 -1.44 -3.69 2.02
C MET A 81 0.06 -3.49 2.11
N ILE A 82 0.72 -3.38 0.95
CA ILE A 82 2.14 -3.02 0.87
C ILE A 82 2.23 -1.51 0.62
N GLY A 83 2.93 -0.77 1.48
CA GLY A 83 3.03 0.68 1.37
C GLY A 83 4.21 1.27 2.12
N ASP A 84 4.59 2.49 1.78
CA ASP A 84 5.72 3.22 2.36
C ASP A 84 5.28 4.31 3.35
N ASP A 85 3.98 4.60 3.41
CA ASP A 85 3.39 5.57 4.31
C ASP A 85 2.64 4.87 5.45
N VAL A 86 3.17 4.94 6.67
CA VAL A 86 2.58 4.23 7.82
C VAL A 86 1.15 4.69 8.14
N ARG A 87 0.78 5.93 7.84
CA ARG A 87 -0.57 6.44 8.12
C ARG A 87 -1.49 6.26 6.93
N ASP A 88 -1.07 6.76 5.77
CA ASP A 88 -1.93 6.74 4.59
C ASP A 88 -2.16 5.29 4.11
N ASP A 89 -1.12 4.46 4.10
CA ASP A 89 -1.20 3.11 3.55
C ASP A 89 -1.59 2.09 4.62
N ILE A 90 -0.80 2.04 5.69
CA ILE A 90 -0.84 0.92 6.63
C ILE A 90 -1.97 1.08 7.63
N GLU A 91 -2.02 2.19 8.37
CA GLU A 91 -3.12 2.48 9.30
C GLU A 91 -4.47 2.50 8.58
N GLY A 92 -4.55 3.17 7.42
CA GLY A 92 -5.76 3.21 6.60
C GLY A 92 -6.29 1.82 6.22
N ALA A 93 -5.41 0.89 5.84
CA ALA A 93 -5.79 -0.48 5.53
C ALA A 93 -6.17 -1.29 6.78
N GLN A 94 -5.45 -1.10 7.89
CA GLN A 94 -5.69 -1.80 9.15
C GLN A 94 -7.05 -1.45 9.77
N LEU A 95 -7.62 -0.28 9.47
CA LEU A 95 -9.01 0.05 9.84
C LEU A 95 -10.06 -0.91 9.26
N LEU A 96 -9.69 -1.69 8.23
CA LEU A 96 -10.53 -2.71 7.61
C LEU A 96 -10.08 -4.14 7.94
N GLY A 97 -9.16 -4.31 8.89
CA GLY A 97 -8.58 -5.62 9.22
C GLY A 97 -7.56 -6.13 8.20
N ILE A 98 -7.14 -5.31 7.23
CA ILE A 98 -6.10 -5.67 6.25
C ILE A 98 -4.73 -5.66 6.92
N LYS A 99 -3.90 -6.66 6.65
CA LYS A 99 -2.53 -6.73 7.20
C LYS A 99 -1.61 -5.73 6.50
N GLY A 100 -0.93 -4.90 7.27
CA GLY A 100 0.01 -3.89 6.76
C GLY A 100 1.45 -4.38 6.63
N LEU A 101 2.03 -4.31 5.43
CA LEU A 101 3.43 -4.57 5.12
C LEU A 101 4.12 -3.24 4.78
N LEU A 102 4.78 -2.64 5.79
CA LEU A 102 5.46 -1.36 5.62
C LEU A 102 6.81 -1.58 4.93
N VAL A 103 7.06 -0.89 3.81
CA VAL A 103 8.35 -0.92 3.12
C VAL A 103 9.18 0.31 3.50
N LYS A 104 10.49 0.14 3.64
CA LYS A 104 11.42 1.24 3.97
C LYS A 104 11.78 2.14 2.78
N THR A 105 11.39 1.75 1.57
CA THR A 105 11.56 2.59 0.37
C THR A 105 10.53 3.72 0.34
N GLY A 106 10.90 4.92 -0.14
CA GLY A 106 9.93 6.00 -0.39
C GLY A 106 9.84 7.01 0.76
N LYS A 107 8.63 7.20 1.31
CA LYS A 107 8.32 8.19 2.36
C LYS A 107 8.71 7.76 3.77
N TYR A 108 8.90 6.47 3.99
CA TYR A 108 9.24 5.90 5.28
C TYR A 108 10.45 6.61 5.91
N ARG A 109 10.38 6.80 7.22
CA ARG A 109 11.49 7.22 8.08
C ARG A 109 11.62 6.27 9.25
N GLU A 110 12.85 6.12 9.75
CA GLU A 110 13.13 5.30 10.93
C GLU A 110 12.21 5.69 12.11
N GLY A 111 11.58 4.68 12.71
CA GLY A 111 10.61 4.85 13.78
C GLY A 111 9.16 5.02 13.33
N ASP A 112 8.88 5.18 12.03
CA ASP A 112 7.51 5.30 11.52
C ASP A 112 6.64 4.07 11.89
N GLU A 113 7.22 2.88 11.94
CA GLU A 113 6.56 1.62 12.33
C GLU A 113 5.98 1.60 13.75
N THR A 114 6.37 2.57 14.58
CA THR A 114 5.88 2.71 15.97
C THR A 114 4.81 3.78 16.14
N ARG A 115 4.46 4.50 15.06
CA ARG A 115 3.59 5.69 15.12
C ARG A 115 2.10 5.38 15.09
N ILE A 116 1.72 4.12 14.94
CA ILE A 116 0.34 3.63 14.81
C ILE A 116 0.11 2.42 15.71
N TYR A 117 -1.14 2.16 16.07
CA TYR A 117 -1.57 0.95 16.75
C TYR A 117 -2.88 0.42 16.13
N PRO A 118 -2.97 -0.88 15.78
CA PRO A 118 -1.94 -1.90 15.85
C PRO A 118 -0.73 -1.60 14.95
N LYS A 119 0.46 -2.07 15.33
CA LYS A 119 1.69 -1.90 14.51
C LYS A 119 1.53 -2.59 13.15
N PRO A 120 2.31 -2.18 12.12
CA PRO A 120 2.40 -2.94 10.87
C PRO A 120 2.71 -4.41 11.14
N TRP A 121 2.14 -5.31 10.35
CA TRP A 121 2.37 -6.76 10.46
C TRP A 121 3.85 -7.12 10.23
N ARG A 122 4.47 -6.47 9.25
CA ARG A 122 5.92 -6.52 8.99
C ARG A 122 6.45 -5.18 8.50
N LEU A 123 7.72 -4.93 8.80
CA LEU A 123 8.54 -3.88 8.21
C LEU A 123 9.61 -4.56 7.34
N VAL A 124 9.72 -4.18 6.08
CA VAL A 124 10.64 -4.79 5.12
C VAL A 124 11.42 -3.74 4.34
N GLU A 125 12.56 -4.12 3.79
CA GLU A 125 13.46 -3.19 3.11
C GLU A 125 12.85 -2.56 1.86
N ASN A 126 12.13 -3.33 1.05
CA ASN A 126 11.57 -2.88 -0.22
C ASN A 126 10.40 -3.77 -0.68
N PHE A 127 9.79 -3.41 -1.80
CA PHE A 127 8.67 -4.14 -2.38
C PHE A 127 9.02 -5.59 -2.77
N ALA A 128 10.23 -5.87 -3.28
CA ALA A 128 10.62 -7.22 -3.67
C ALA A 128 10.68 -8.16 -2.45
N HIS A 129 11.29 -7.69 -1.36
CA HIS A 129 11.31 -8.41 -0.09
C HIS A 129 9.89 -8.63 0.47
N ALA A 130 8.98 -7.66 0.29
CA ALA A 130 7.57 -7.84 0.65
C ALA A 130 6.93 -9.03 -0.10
N VAL A 131 7.17 -9.13 -1.41
CA VAL A 131 6.64 -10.22 -2.24
C VAL A 131 7.23 -11.57 -1.83
N GLU A 132 8.53 -11.63 -1.56
CA GLU A 132 9.20 -12.85 -1.09
C GLU A 132 8.56 -13.40 0.19
N ILE A 133 8.34 -12.53 1.20
CA ILE A 133 7.68 -12.93 2.45
C ILE A 133 6.27 -13.45 2.17
N LEU A 134 5.50 -12.80 1.30
CA LEU A 134 4.12 -13.23 1.00
C LEU A 134 4.09 -14.60 0.28
N CYS A 135 5.07 -14.87 -0.57
CA CYS A 135 5.23 -16.19 -1.20
C CYS A 135 5.59 -17.27 -0.18
N GLU A 136 6.48 -16.97 0.78
CA GLU A 136 6.84 -17.89 1.87
C GLU A 136 5.69 -18.15 2.83
N TYR A 137 4.84 -17.14 3.07
CA TYR A 137 3.68 -17.24 3.96
C TYR A 137 2.51 -18.07 3.37
N GLN A 138 2.72 -18.77 2.25
CA GLN A 138 1.73 -19.60 1.55
C GLN A 138 0.42 -18.88 1.18
N ILE A 139 0.44 -17.55 1.01
CA ILE A 139 -0.74 -16.78 0.57
C ILE A 139 -0.98 -16.96 -0.94
N PHE A 140 -0.01 -17.50 -1.67
CA PHE A 140 -0.17 -18.02 -3.02
C PHE A 140 0.16 -19.51 -3.04
N PRO A 141 -0.68 -20.39 -3.62
CA PRO A 141 -0.22 -21.71 -4.03
C PRO A 141 0.72 -21.53 -5.24
N LEU A 142 2.00 -21.26 -4.99
CA LEU A 142 3.05 -21.38 -5.99
C LEU A 142 3.53 -22.85 -6.05
N LYS A 143 2.62 -23.70 -6.52
CA LYS A 143 2.75 -25.13 -6.92
C LYS A 143 1.28 -25.59 -6.99
N ASP A 144 0.56 -25.56 -8.11
CA ASP A 144 0.79 -26.37 -9.31
C ASP A 144 -0.09 -25.92 -10.50
N SER A 145 -0.43 -24.64 -10.64
CA SER A 145 -1.31 -24.20 -11.74
C SER A 145 -1.00 -22.79 -12.26
N LEU A 146 0.13 -22.65 -12.96
CA LEU A 146 0.24 -21.60 -13.97
C LEU A 146 -0.67 -22.00 -15.15
N PRO A 147 -1.71 -21.22 -15.50
CA PRO A 147 -2.47 -21.50 -16.72
C PRO A 147 -1.55 -21.40 -17.92
N THR A 148 -1.54 -22.45 -18.75
CA THR A 148 -0.62 -22.69 -19.86
C THR A 148 -0.76 -21.71 -21.04
N SER A 149 -1.38 -20.54 -20.85
CA SER A 149 -1.63 -19.55 -21.91
C SER A 149 -1.35 -18.12 -21.44
N VAL A 150 -0.10 -17.84 -21.06
CA VAL A 150 0.34 -16.47 -20.76
C VAL A 150 0.57 -15.70 -22.07
N LEU A 151 -0.21 -14.64 -22.28
CA LEU A 151 -0.06 -13.71 -23.41
C LEU A 151 1.34 -13.06 -23.43
N PRO A 152 1.92 -12.73 -24.61
CA PRO A 152 3.33 -12.35 -24.76
C PRO A 152 3.82 -11.21 -23.86
N HIS A 153 2.94 -10.30 -23.44
CA HIS A 153 3.30 -9.13 -22.63
C HIS A 153 3.57 -9.45 -21.15
N GLN A 154 3.06 -10.58 -20.63
CA GLN A 154 3.25 -10.99 -19.23
C GLN A 154 4.55 -11.81 -19.01
N LYS A 155 5.22 -12.26 -20.08
CA LYS A 155 6.50 -13.00 -20.00
C LYS A 155 7.68 -12.16 -19.49
N ARG A 156 7.59 -10.83 -19.53
CA ARG A 156 8.69 -9.94 -19.12
C ARG A 156 8.90 -9.91 -17.61
N VAL A 157 7.84 -10.12 -16.82
CA VAL A 157 7.91 -10.16 -15.35
C VAL A 157 8.44 -11.52 -14.88
N LEU A 158 8.03 -12.62 -15.54
CA LEU A 158 8.46 -13.98 -15.21
C LEU A 158 9.91 -14.30 -15.61
N ASN A 159 10.43 -13.71 -16.70
CA ASN A 159 11.81 -13.92 -17.11
C ASN A 159 12.85 -13.29 -16.16
N GLY A 160 12.44 -12.37 -15.27
CA GLY A 160 13.29 -11.88 -14.18
C GLY A 160 13.42 -12.88 -13.03
N LEU A 161 12.39 -13.68 -12.78
CA LEU A 161 12.34 -14.70 -11.71
C LEU A 161 13.07 -16.00 -12.08
N GLY A 162 13.18 -16.33 -13.37
CA GLY A 162 13.83 -17.56 -13.84
C GLY A 162 15.32 -17.69 -13.50
N LYS A 163 16.00 -16.59 -13.14
CA LYS A 163 17.40 -16.63 -12.69
C LYS A 163 17.59 -17.00 -11.22
N PHE A 164 16.52 -17.04 -10.41
CA PHE A 164 16.61 -17.34 -8.98
C PHE A 164 16.51 -18.83 -8.65
N SER A 165 15.97 -19.67 -9.54
CA SER A 165 15.82 -21.11 -9.28
C SER A 165 17.15 -21.88 -9.24
N ALA A 166 18.24 -21.32 -9.79
CA ALA A 166 19.52 -22.02 -9.86
C ALA A 166 20.35 -21.97 -8.56
N ALA A 167 19.97 -21.14 -7.58
CA ALA A 167 20.75 -20.95 -6.36
C ALA A 167 20.42 -21.94 -5.22
N ILE A 168 19.40 -22.79 -5.38
CA ILE A 168 18.87 -23.63 -4.28
C ILE A 168 19.23 -25.13 -4.43
N SER A 169 19.86 -25.55 -5.53
CA SER A 169 20.08 -26.99 -5.82
C SER A 169 21.52 -27.49 -5.66
N ALA A 170 22.24 -27.13 -4.58
CA ALA A 170 23.50 -27.78 -4.22
C ALA A 170 23.39 -28.48 -2.85
N PRO A 171 23.42 -29.84 -2.78
CA PRO A 171 23.39 -30.56 -1.51
C PRO A 171 24.80 -30.69 -0.90
N SER A 172 24.96 -30.26 0.36
CA SER A 172 26.17 -30.52 1.14
C SER A 172 26.16 -31.97 1.66
N ARG A 173 27.13 -32.77 1.21
CA ARG A 173 27.49 -34.06 1.80
C ARG A 173 28.01 -33.86 3.22
N PHE A 174 27.45 -34.54 4.21
CA PHE A 174 28.14 -34.86 5.46
C PHE A 174 28.09 -36.37 5.67
N GLY A 175 29.27 -36.99 5.71
CA GLY A 175 29.50 -38.42 5.78
C GLY A 175 29.45 -38.96 7.20
N ALA A 176 29.18 -40.26 7.29
CA ALA A 176 29.20 -41.07 8.50
C ALA A 176 30.62 -41.61 8.78
N SER A 177 31.00 -41.68 10.07
CA SER A 177 31.97 -42.61 10.71
C SER A 177 32.29 -42.11 12.12
N HIS A 178 32.64 -42.86 13.18
CA HIS A 178 32.48 -44.24 13.68
C HIS A 178 33.31 -44.29 15.00
N PHE A 179 32.98 -45.17 15.97
CA PHE A 179 33.74 -45.55 17.20
C PHE A 179 33.91 -44.51 18.34
N GLY A 180 33.92 -44.82 19.65
CA GLY A 180 33.91 -46.05 20.46
C GLY A 180 34.64 -45.81 21.80
N ALA A 181 34.22 -46.51 22.89
CA ALA A 181 34.82 -46.57 24.25
C ALA A 181 34.86 -45.25 25.07
N SER A 182 34.58 -45.22 26.37
CA SER A 182 34.70 -46.19 27.48
C SER A 182 33.68 -45.90 28.57
#